data_AF-A0A7Y4TLP6-F1
#
_entry.id   AF-A0A7Y4TLP6-F1
#
_cell.length_a   1.000
_cell.length_b   1.000
_cell.length_c   1.000
_cell.angle_alpha   90.00
_cell.angle_beta   90.00
_cell.angle_gamma   90.00
#
_symmetry.space_group_name_H-M   'P 1'
#
loop_
_entity.id
_entity.type
_entity.pdbx_description
1 polymer ?
#
loop_
_entity_poly.entity_id
_entity_poly.type
_entity_poly.pdbx_seq_one_letter_code
_entity_poly.pdbx_strand_id
1 'polypeptide(L)'
;MSNQPLTMSRRHVLGDLNTRCEPAENVPVYLNGTDGEMLGYVDESLGKYADAFTFHIADDLCKKLAAGHFTYSFDYDFAEGNQTAAAPAKRRIRLNSITLVMRKGYE
;
A
#
# COMPACT_ATOMS: atom_id res chain seq x y z
N MET A 1 -24.27 -0.28 0.60
CA MET A 1 -23.05 -0.53 1.39
C MET A 1 -22.24 0.74 1.34
N SER A 2 -22.11 1.45 2.45
CA SER A 2 -21.16 2.55 2.55
C SER A 2 -19.77 1.93 2.40
N ASN A 3 -18.93 2.47 1.53
CA ASN A 3 -17.50 2.21 1.54
C ASN A 3 -16.88 3.50 2.07
N GLN A 4 -16.62 3.55 3.38
CA GLN A 4 -15.87 4.64 3.97
C GLN A 4 -14.38 4.37 3.71
N PRO A 5 -13.74 5.21 2.88
CA PRO A 5 -12.32 5.05 2.63
C PRO A 5 -11.55 5.25 3.93
N LEU A 6 -10.54 4.41 4.17
CA LEU A 6 -9.66 4.56 5.31
C LEU A 6 -8.39 5.29 4.88
N THR A 7 -8.17 6.49 5.42
CA THR A 7 -6.93 7.21 5.23
C THR A 7 -5.94 6.89 6.35
N MET A 8 -4.73 6.48 5.98
CA MET A 8 -3.64 6.16 6.91
C MET A 8 -2.37 6.89 6.50
N SER A 9 -1.46 7.11 7.45
CA SER A 9 -0.14 7.65 7.14
C SER A 9 0.60 6.72 6.18
N ARG A 10 1.17 7.30 5.12
CA ARG A 10 1.99 6.58 4.15
C ARG A 10 3.19 5.90 4.82
N ARG A 11 3.81 6.57 5.78
CA ARG A 11 4.92 6.01 6.58
C ARG A 11 4.48 4.82 7.43
N HIS A 12 3.24 4.82 7.92
CA HIS A 12 2.71 3.68 8.67
C HIS A 12 2.59 2.44 7.79
N VAL A 13 2.16 2.62 6.53
CA VAL A 13 2.00 1.52 5.57
C VAL A 13 3.36 1.07 5.04
N LEU A 14 4.12 1.99 4.43
CA LEU A 14 5.35 1.68 3.70
C LEU A 14 6.58 1.48 4.58
N GLY A 15 6.56 1.93 5.84
CA GLY A 15 7.72 1.88 6.73
C GLY A 15 8.95 2.53 6.09
N ASP A 16 10.03 1.75 5.95
CA ASP A 16 11.30 2.21 5.38
C ASP A 16 11.25 2.53 3.89
N LEU A 17 10.23 2.04 3.17
CA LEU A 17 10.05 2.34 1.75
C LEU A 17 9.45 3.72 1.50
N ASN A 18 8.90 4.37 2.54
CA ASN A 18 8.18 5.65 2.43
C ASN A 18 8.98 6.74 1.72
N THR A 19 10.26 6.89 2.04
CA THR A 19 11.12 7.96 1.49
C THR A 19 11.52 7.73 0.03
N ARG A 20 11.29 6.54 -0.50
CA ARG A 20 11.75 6.10 -1.83
C ARG A 20 10.61 5.81 -2.78
N CYS A 21 9.40 5.63 -2.26
CA CYS A 21 8.22 5.33 -3.06
C CYS A 21 7.77 6.57 -3.83
N GLU A 22 7.51 6.42 -5.11
CA GLU A 22 6.80 7.41 -5.91
C GLU A 22 5.32 7.48 -5.48
N PRO A 23 4.64 8.60 -5.73
CA PRO A 23 3.21 8.72 -5.45
C PRO A 23 2.41 7.56 -6.07
N ALA A 24 1.58 6.91 -5.26
CA ALA A 24 0.69 5.83 -5.66
C ALA A 24 -0.64 6.39 -6.18
N GLU A 25 -1.04 5.96 -7.36
CA GLU A 25 -2.33 6.30 -7.96
C GLU A 25 -3.02 5.01 -8.42
N ASN A 26 -4.20 4.72 -7.87
CA ASN A 26 -4.99 3.53 -8.18
C ASN A 26 -4.21 2.21 -8.05
N VAL A 27 -3.33 2.10 -7.03
CA VAL A 27 -2.54 0.88 -6.80
C VAL A 27 -3.45 -0.21 -6.23
N PRO A 28 -3.57 -1.38 -6.86
CA PRO A 28 -4.45 -2.44 -6.41
C PRO A 28 -4.03 -3.03 -5.05
N VAL A 29 -5.03 -3.42 -4.27
CA VAL A 29 -4.87 -4.04 -2.95
C VAL A 29 -5.46 -5.45 -2.96
N TYR A 30 -4.66 -6.44 -2.57
CA TYR A 30 -5.06 -7.86 -2.55
C TYR A 30 -5.05 -8.45 -1.14
N LEU A 31 -5.81 -9.52 -0.92
CA LEU A 31 -5.76 -10.34 0.30
C LEU A 31 -4.93 -11.60 0.07
N ASN A 32 -3.96 -11.88 0.96
CA ASN A 32 -3.19 -13.12 1.00
C ASN A 32 -2.40 -13.50 -0.28
N GLY A 33 -2.14 -12.54 -1.17
CA GLY A 33 -1.27 -12.69 -2.34
C GLY A 33 -1.81 -11.97 -3.56
N THR A 34 -0.97 -11.73 -4.57
CA THR A 34 -1.36 -11.06 -5.83
C THR A 34 -2.28 -11.92 -6.71
N ASP A 35 -2.23 -13.24 -6.56
CA ASP A 35 -3.18 -14.18 -7.20
C ASP A 35 -4.48 -14.31 -6.39
N GLY A 36 -4.59 -13.61 -5.26
CA GLY A 36 -5.72 -13.63 -4.34
C GLY A 36 -6.86 -12.71 -4.75
N GLU A 37 -7.79 -12.49 -3.81
CA GLU A 37 -8.93 -11.60 -4.02
C GLU A 37 -8.47 -10.14 -4.04
N MET A 38 -8.79 -9.42 -5.13
CA MET A 38 -8.63 -7.97 -5.20
C MET A 38 -9.69 -7.30 -4.33
N LEU A 39 -9.24 -6.65 -3.24
CA LEU A 39 -10.10 -5.99 -2.27
C LEU A 39 -10.53 -4.59 -2.72
N GLY A 40 -9.72 -3.97 -3.58
CA GLY A 40 -9.91 -2.61 -4.05
C GLY A 40 -8.58 -1.97 -4.43
N TYR A 41 -8.43 -0.68 -4.15
CA TYR A 41 -7.24 0.09 -4.52
C TYR A 41 -6.87 1.13 -3.47
N VAL A 42 -5.66 1.68 -3.59
CA VAL A 42 -5.15 2.79 -2.80
C VAL A 42 -4.71 3.93 -3.72
N ASP A 43 -4.94 5.16 -3.29
CA ASP A 43 -4.40 6.33 -3.95
C ASP A 43 -3.88 7.39 -2.96
N GLU A 44 -3.03 8.27 -3.48
CA GLU A 44 -2.51 9.48 -2.83
C GLU A 44 -3.20 10.75 -3.35
N SER A 45 -4.38 10.63 -3.96
CA SER A 45 -5.03 11.71 -4.74
C SER A 45 -5.54 12.90 -3.92
N LEU A 46 -5.62 12.76 -2.58
CA LEU A 46 -6.01 13.83 -1.66
C LEU A 46 -4.85 14.80 -1.38
N GLY A 47 -4.36 15.45 -2.44
CA GLY A 47 -3.17 16.33 -2.56
C GLY A 47 -3.06 17.55 -1.62
N LYS A 48 -3.69 17.54 -0.44
CA LYS A 48 -3.37 18.41 0.71
C LYS A 48 -2.53 17.73 1.79
N TYR A 49 -2.47 16.40 1.81
CA TYR A 49 -1.63 15.62 2.72
C TYR A 49 -0.76 14.68 1.91
N ALA A 50 0.40 15.17 1.44
CA ALA A 50 1.32 14.48 0.54
C ALA A 50 1.96 13.18 1.10
N ASP A 51 1.49 12.69 2.25
CA ASP A 51 2.05 11.57 3.02
C ASP A 51 0.94 10.65 3.59
N ALA A 52 -0.17 10.48 2.88
CA ALA A 52 -1.26 9.60 3.30
C ALA A 52 -1.77 8.70 2.17
N PHE A 53 -2.06 7.45 2.52
CA PHE A 53 -2.72 6.47 1.67
C PHE A 53 -4.20 6.41 1.99
N THR A 54 -5.03 6.49 0.96
CA THR A 54 -6.48 6.31 1.09
C THR A 54 -6.89 4.97 0.52
N PHE A 55 -7.29 4.05 1.40
CA PHE A 55 -7.74 2.71 1.03
C PHE A 55 -9.22 2.73 0.65
N HIS A 56 -9.50 2.36 -0.59
CA HIS A 56 -10.84 2.18 -1.13
C HIS A 56 -11.17 0.67 -1.17
N ILE A 57 -11.42 0.09 0.01
CA ILE A 57 -11.80 -1.32 0.21
C ILE A 57 -13.08 -1.40 1.04
N ALA A 58 -13.60 -2.62 1.28
CA ALA A 58 -14.82 -2.82 2.06
C ALA A 58 -14.71 -2.35 3.53
N ASP A 59 -15.81 -1.83 4.10
CA ASP A 59 -15.87 -1.24 5.45
C ASP A 59 -15.35 -2.16 6.56
N ASP A 60 -15.65 -3.46 6.49
CA ASP A 60 -15.20 -4.46 7.47
C ASP A 60 -13.68 -4.66 7.40
N LEU A 61 -13.10 -4.63 6.20
CA LEU A 61 -11.66 -4.70 5.98
C LEU A 61 -10.97 -3.41 6.42
N CYS A 62 -11.56 -2.24 6.17
CA CYS A 62 -11.10 -0.96 6.70
C CYS A 62 -11.00 -1.01 8.24
N LYS A 63 -12.00 -1.55 8.93
CA LYS A 63 -11.98 -1.69 10.40
C LYS A 63 -10.85 -2.60 10.88
N LYS A 64 -10.68 -3.76 10.25
CA LYS A 64 -9.58 -4.70 10.56
C LYS A 64 -8.21 -4.08 10.28
N LEU A 65 -8.09 -3.30 9.21
CA LEU A 65 -6.88 -2.57 8.84
C LEU A 65 -6.52 -1.50 9.86
N ALA A 66 -7.49 -0.68 10.26
CA ALA A 66 -7.31 0.32 11.31
C ALA A 66 -6.96 -0.30 12.68
N ALA A 67 -7.46 -1.51 12.96
CA ALA A 67 -7.15 -2.26 14.18
C ALA A 67 -5.77 -2.96 14.15
N GLY A 68 -5.04 -2.90 13.03
CA GLY A 68 -3.72 -3.50 12.91
C GLY A 68 -3.72 -5.02 12.75
N HIS A 69 -4.82 -5.61 12.26
CA HIS A 69 -4.94 -7.05 12.06
C HIS A 69 -4.16 -7.55 10.83
N PHE A 70 -3.61 -6.65 10.02
CA PHE A 70 -2.84 -6.99 8.82
C PHE A 70 -1.36 -6.60 8.95
N THR A 71 -0.52 -7.28 8.19
CA THR A 71 0.80 -6.82 7.75
C THR A 71 0.76 -6.49 6.26
N TYR A 72 1.65 -5.62 5.83
CA TYR A 72 1.74 -5.20 4.43
C TYR A 72 2.88 -5.93 3.73
N SER A 73 2.61 -6.40 2.52
CA SER A 73 3.61 -6.83 1.55
C SER A 73 3.46 -5.98 0.29
N PHE A 74 4.56 -5.70 -0.39
CA PHE A 74 4.60 -4.77 -1.51
C PHE A 74 5.22 -5.44 -2.72
N ASP A 75 4.52 -5.37 -3.85
CA ASP A 75 5.13 -5.60 -5.16
C ASP A 75 5.46 -4.24 -5.79
N TYR A 76 6.69 -4.10 -6.25
CA TYR A 76 7.18 -2.83 -6.78
C TYR A 76 8.30 -3.02 -7.78
N ASP A 77 8.38 -2.09 -8.72
CA ASP A 77 9.50 -1.95 -9.63
C ASP A 77 10.37 -0.77 -9.26
N PHE A 78 11.63 -0.79 -9.69
CA PHE A 78 12.49 0.39 -9.59
C PHE A 78 12.09 1.40 -10.66
N ALA A 79 11.75 2.62 -10.24
CA ALA A 79 11.25 3.67 -11.13
C ALA A 79 12.28 4.09 -12.22
N GLU A 80 13.57 3.90 -11.94
CA GLU A 80 14.67 4.28 -12.85
C GLU A 80 15.01 3.21 -13.92
N GLY A 81 14.28 2.10 -13.97
CA GLY A 81 14.62 0.97 -14.86
C GLY A 81 15.99 0.35 -14.52
N ASN A 82 16.46 -0.59 -15.34
CA ASN A 82 17.68 -1.38 -15.08
C ASN A 82 19.02 -0.65 -15.31
N GLN A 83 19.02 0.67 -15.56
CA GLN A 83 20.21 1.37 -16.07
C GLN A 83 20.98 2.23 -15.05
N THR A 84 20.70 2.15 -13.74
CA THR A 84 21.37 3.02 -12.76
C THR A 84 22.36 2.30 -11.82
N ALA A 85 23.56 2.89 -11.67
CA ALA A 85 24.65 2.46 -10.78
C ALA A 85 24.42 2.84 -9.29
N ALA A 86 23.24 3.33 -8.95
CA ALA A 86 22.92 3.71 -7.57
C ALA A 86 22.74 2.46 -6.70
N ALA A 87 23.29 2.49 -5.49
CA ALA A 87 23.11 1.42 -4.53
C ALA A 87 21.60 1.12 -4.33
N PRO A 88 21.19 -0.16 -4.23
CA PRO A 88 19.78 -0.56 -4.17
C PRO A 88 18.97 0.18 -3.10
N ALA A 89 19.59 0.61 -2.01
CA ALA A 89 18.97 1.36 -0.91
C ALA A 89 18.58 2.81 -1.26
N LYS A 90 19.07 3.39 -2.36
CA LYS A 90 18.80 4.79 -2.76
C LYS A 90 17.84 4.90 -3.96
N ARG A 91 17.51 3.77 -4.59
CA ARG A 91 16.69 3.77 -5.82
C ARG A 91 15.24 4.07 -5.49
N ARG A 92 14.60 4.92 -6.30
CA ARG A 92 13.15 5.16 -6.21
C ARG A 92 12.39 3.90 -6.65
N ILE A 93 11.24 3.67 -6.03
CA ILE A 93 10.39 2.52 -6.32
C ILE A 93 9.00 3.00 -6.74
N ARG A 94 8.35 2.25 -7.61
CA ARG A 94 6.95 2.43 -8.00
C ARG A 94 6.17 1.20 -7.56
N LEU A 95 5.14 1.40 -6.75
CA LEU A 95 4.28 0.31 -6.30
C LEU A 95 3.45 -0.21 -7.47
N ASN A 96 3.46 -1.52 -7.64
CA ASN A 96 2.60 -2.25 -8.55
C ASN A 96 1.36 -2.75 -7.83
N SER A 97 1.53 -3.25 -6.58
CA SER A 97 0.42 -3.65 -5.74
C SER A 97 0.77 -3.67 -4.25
N ILE A 98 -0.26 -3.64 -3.40
CA ILE A 98 -0.15 -3.89 -1.96
C ILE A 98 -0.90 -5.18 -1.63
N THR A 99 -0.28 -6.07 -0.88
CA THR A 99 -0.95 -7.25 -0.33
C THR A 99 -1.14 -7.08 1.17
N LEU A 100 -2.37 -7.23 1.63
CA LEU A 100 -2.71 -7.36 3.05
C LEU A 100 -2.60 -8.82 3.44
N VAL A 101 -1.75 -9.11 4.43
CA VAL A 101 -1.55 -10.44 4.99
C VAL A 101 -2.11 -10.44 6.40
N MET A 102 -3.07 -11.31 6.70
CA MET A 102 -3.68 -11.38 8.02
C MET A 102 -2.66 -11.85 9.07
N ARG A 103 -2.60 -11.17 10.22
CA ARG A 103 -1.72 -11.58 11.32
C ARG A 103 -2.28 -12.82 12.01
N LYS A 104 -1.41 -13.78 12.31
CA LYS A 104 -1.74 -14.97 13.10
C LYS A 104 -2.38 -14.56 14.43
N GLY A 105 -3.56 -15.08 14.74
CA GLY A 105 -4.34 -14.75 15.95
C GLY A 105 -5.50 -13.78 15.74
N TYR A 106 -5.71 -13.28 14.52
CA TYR A 106 -6.87 -12.46 14.12
C TYR A 106 -7.70 -13.09 12.99
N GLU A 107 -7.53 -14.40 12.78
CA GLU A 107 -8.30 -15.24 11.84
C GLU A 107 -9.76 -15.40 12.28
#